data_AF-A0A6N3T7U3-F1
#
_entry.id   AF-A0A6N3T7U3-F1
#
_cell.length_a   1.000
_cell.length_b   1.000
_cell.length_c   1.000
_cell.angle_alpha   90.00
_cell.angle_beta   90.00
_cell.angle_gamma   90.00
#
_symmetry.space_group_name_H-M   'P 1'
#
loop_
_entity.id
_entity.type
_entity.pdbx_description
1 polymer ?
#
loop_
_entity_poly.entity_id
_entity_poly.type
_entity_poly.pdbx_seq_one_letter_code
_entity_poly.pdbx_strand_id
1 'polypeptide(L)'
;MTQTVKDLYPARYYAGYDTTAAQPTPVTAWYDTWEMSSLSAVPPASNLLPISAEDWQNTTNFRKPTGKAVQNGGIVDYTPPPAPLSTQAYYALQQAATTSWAEYGMFGETPPAAWQTYLSALRAISNGTDTLSTRLPTLGTEQSVATAGSAASTSMQNAAEQGGA
;
A
#
# COMPACT_ATOMS: atom_id res chain seq x y z
N MET A 1 -26.69 -38.13 -14.68
CA MET A 1 -27.28 -37.60 -13.45
C MET A 1 -27.34 -36.09 -13.59
N THR A 2 -28.49 -35.46 -13.32
CA THR A 2 -28.62 -34.00 -13.40
C THR A 2 -28.09 -33.41 -12.11
N GLN A 3 -26.97 -32.67 -12.19
CA GLN A 3 -26.41 -31.94 -11.06
C GLN A 3 -27.43 -30.88 -10.59
N THR A 4 -27.78 -30.86 -9.31
CA THR A 4 -28.73 -29.88 -8.74
C THR A 4 -28.00 -28.60 -8.33
N VAL A 5 -28.76 -27.51 -8.12
CA VAL A 5 -28.21 -26.25 -7.59
C VAL A 5 -27.45 -26.47 -6.27
N LYS A 6 -28.00 -27.31 -5.38
CA LYS A 6 -27.40 -27.59 -4.08
C LYS A 6 -26.10 -28.40 -4.18
N ASP A 7 -25.91 -29.14 -5.27
CA ASP A 7 -24.64 -29.83 -5.51
C ASP A 7 -23.57 -28.86 -6.00
N LEU A 8 -23.95 -27.86 -6.82
CA LEU A 8 -23.03 -26.83 -7.33
C LEU A 8 -22.72 -25.74 -6.30
N TYR A 9 -23.70 -25.41 -5.45
CA TYR A 9 -23.67 -24.37 -4.44
C TYR A 9 -24.19 -24.94 -3.11
N PRO A 10 -23.33 -25.60 -2.31
CA PRO A 10 -23.73 -26.25 -1.07
C PRO A 10 -24.20 -25.29 0.02
N ALA A 11 -23.67 -24.07 0.06
CA ALA A 11 -24.24 -22.99 0.86
C ALA A 11 -25.35 -22.28 0.08
N ARG A 12 -26.26 -21.62 0.79
CA ARG A 12 -27.30 -20.82 0.13
C ARG A 12 -26.76 -19.45 -0.29
N TYR A 13 -26.03 -18.82 0.63
CA TYR A 13 -25.60 -17.44 0.53
C TYR A 13 -24.10 -17.32 0.25
N TYR A 14 -23.76 -16.41 -0.64
CA TYR A 14 -22.37 -16.17 -1.04
C TYR A 14 -22.05 -14.69 -1.23
N ALA A 15 -20.79 -14.33 -0.95
CA ALA A 15 -20.17 -13.08 -1.38
C ALA A 15 -19.28 -13.33 -2.61
N GLY A 16 -19.46 -12.51 -3.65
CA GLY A 16 -18.56 -12.42 -4.78
C GLY A 16 -17.41 -11.46 -4.50
N TYR A 17 -16.21 -11.82 -4.93
CA TYR A 17 -15.00 -11.01 -4.81
C TYR A 17 -13.99 -11.41 -5.90
N ASP A 18 -13.00 -10.56 -6.17
CA ASP A 18 -11.89 -10.92 -7.04
C ASP A 18 -10.90 -11.80 -6.28
N THR A 19 -10.87 -13.10 -6.62
CA THR A 19 -9.97 -14.09 -5.99
C THR A 19 -8.50 -13.94 -6.41
N THR A 20 -8.22 -13.13 -7.44
CA THR A 20 -6.87 -12.91 -7.97
C THR A 20 -6.23 -11.62 -7.46
N ALA A 21 -7.03 -10.69 -6.94
CA ALA A 21 -6.57 -9.44 -6.39
C ALA A 21 -5.92 -9.62 -5.01
N ALA A 22 -4.97 -8.74 -4.70
CA ALA A 22 -4.40 -8.65 -3.36
C ALA A 22 -5.49 -8.27 -2.35
N GLN A 23 -5.52 -8.96 -1.21
CA GLN A 23 -6.49 -8.70 -0.16
C GLN A 23 -6.04 -7.54 0.75
N PRO A 24 -6.97 -6.78 1.36
CA PRO A 24 -8.43 -6.95 1.28
C PRO A 24 -9.00 -6.56 -0.08
N THR A 25 -9.83 -7.42 -0.65
CA THR A 25 -10.50 -7.13 -1.94
C THR A 25 -11.98 -6.83 -1.73
N PRO A 26 -12.55 -5.79 -2.36
CA PRO A 26 -13.97 -5.46 -2.20
C PRO A 26 -14.90 -6.64 -2.51
N VAL A 27 -15.99 -6.72 -1.73
CA VAL A 27 -17.14 -7.55 -2.11
C VAL A 27 -17.80 -6.89 -3.31
N THR A 28 -17.93 -7.64 -4.40
CA THR A 28 -18.49 -7.16 -5.66
C THR A 28 -19.97 -7.50 -5.82
N ALA A 29 -20.44 -8.56 -5.16
CA ALA A 29 -21.82 -9.02 -5.24
C ALA A 29 -22.22 -9.89 -4.04
N TRP A 30 -23.53 -10.04 -3.85
CA TRP A 30 -24.14 -10.95 -2.89
C TRP A 30 -25.13 -11.87 -3.62
N TYR A 31 -25.05 -13.17 -3.38
CA TYR A 31 -25.87 -14.18 -4.09
C TYR A 31 -26.67 -15.03 -3.11
N ASP A 32 -27.98 -15.17 -3.36
CA ASP A 32 -28.82 -16.24 -2.80
C ASP A 32 -29.05 -17.29 -3.89
N THR A 33 -28.11 -18.23 -3.98
CA THR A 33 -28.03 -19.15 -5.12
C THR A 33 -29.17 -20.17 -5.20
N TRP A 34 -29.87 -20.42 -4.08
CA TRP A 34 -30.94 -21.42 -4.05
C TRP A 34 -32.27 -20.89 -4.56
N GLU A 35 -32.48 -19.58 -4.57
CA GLU A 35 -33.71 -18.95 -5.07
C GLU A 35 -33.55 -18.33 -6.46
N MET A 36 -32.34 -18.35 -7.03
CA MET A 36 -32.09 -17.82 -8.37
C MET A 36 -32.73 -18.70 -9.46
N SER A 37 -33.43 -18.05 -10.38
CA SER A 37 -34.02 -18.71 -11.55
C SER A 37 -32.97 -19.11 -12.60
N SER A 38 -31.79 -18.50 -12.57
CA SER A 38 -30.63 -18.85 -13.40
C SER A 38 -29.32 -18.58 -12.67
N LEU A 39 -28.34 -19.48 -12.85
CA LEU A 39 -26.98 -19.37 -12.31
C LEU A 39 -25.93 -19.07 -13.38
N SER A 40 -26.35 -18.78 -14.61
CA SER A 40 -25.44 -18.58 -15.75
C SER A 40 -24.44 -17.43 -15.57
N ALA A 41 -24.77 -16.46 -14.71
CA ALA A 41 -23.92 -15.32 -14.38
C ALA A 41 -23.26 -15.44 -12.99
N VAL A 42 -23.53 -16.51 -12.24
CA VAL A 42 -22.95 -16.72 -10.91
C VAL A 42 -21.63 -17.46 -11.08
N PRO A 43 -20.51 -16.92 -10.55
CA PRO A 43 -19.23 -17.62 -10.55
C PRO A 43 -19.32 -18.96 -9.80
N PRO A 44 -18.49 -19.98 -10.14
CA PRO A 44 -18.45 -21.23 -9.40
C PRO A 44 -18.29 -21.02 -7.89
N ALA A 45 -18.91 -21.88 -7.07
CA ALA A 45 -18.87 -21.74 -5.61
C ALA A 45 -17.44 -21.69 -5.03
N SER A 46 -16.45 -22.30 -5.69
CA SER A 46 -15.03 -22.23 -5.31
C SER A 46 -14.44 -20.83 -5.39
N ASN A 47 -15.04 -19.93 -6.17
CA ASN A 47 -14.60 -18.55 -6.37
C ASN A 47 -15.45 -17.55 -5.57
N LEU A 48 -16.30 -18.07 -4.67
CA LEU A 48 -17.19 -17.29 -3.84
C LEU A 48 -16.91 -17.59 -2.37
N LEU A 49 -17.29 -16.67 -1.50
CA LEU A 49 -17.20 -16.88 -0.06
C LEU A 49 -18.57 -17.29 0.49
N PRO A 50 -18.73 -18.49 1.10
CA PRO A 50 -19.99 -18.89 1.72
C PRO A 50 -20.28 -18.03 2.95
N ILE A 51 -21.54 -17.64 3.12
CA ILE A 51 -22.02 -16.77 4.20
C ILE A 51 -23.07 -17.51 5.03
N SER A 52 -23.07 -17.28 6.34
CA SER A 52 -24.07 -17.82 7.26
C SER A 52 -25.45 -17.20 6.99
N ALA A 53 -26.52 -17.87 7.45
CA ALA A 53 -27.86 -17.31 7.33
C ALA A 53 -28.01 -16.05 8.20
N GLU A 54 -27.37 -16.04 9.37
CA GLU A 54 -27.37 -14.93 10.31
C GLU A 54 -26.72 -13.68 9.71
N ASP A 55 -25.54 -13.83 9.11
CA ASP A 55 -24.83 -12.73 8.46
C ASP A 55 -25.55 -12.22 7.20
N TRP A 56 -26.20 -13.14 6.46
CA TRP A 56 -27.02 -12.77 5.31
C TRP A 56 -28.18 -11.86 5.69
N GLN A 57 -28.82 -12.10 6.84
CA GLN A 57 -29.94 -11.27 7.32
C GLN A 57 -29.47 -9.93 7.91
N ASN A 58 -28.19 -9.79 8.25
CA ASN A 58 -27.63 -8.56 8.80
C ASN A 58 -27.32 -7.53 7.69
N THR A 59 -28.36 -6.93 7.11
CA THR A 59 -28.25 -5.95 6.02
C THR A 59 -27.75 -4.58 6.47
N THR A 60 -27.69 -4.33 7.78
CA THR A 60 -27.29 -3.04 8.35
C THR A 60 -25.81 -2.98 8.66
N ASN A 61 -25.21 -4.07 9.12
CA ASN A 61 -23.81 -4.10 9.53
C ASN A 61 -22.94 -5.04 8.69
N PHE A 62 -23.51 -6.08 8.09
CA PHE A 62 -22.76 -7.10 7.36
C PHE A 62 -23.00 -7.02 5.85
N ARG A 63 -24.19 -7.39 5.37
CA ARG A 63 -24.55 -7.47 3.94
C ARG A 63 -24.88 -6.10 3.36
N LYS A 64 -23.88 -5.22 3.34
CA LYS A 64 -23.97 -3.86 2.79
C LYS A 64 -23.70 -3.85 1.28
N PRO A 65 -24.31 -2.91 0.53
CA PRO A 65 -24.01 -2.75 -0.90
C PRO A 65 -22.57 -2.30 -1.16
N THR A 66 -21.93 -1.62 -0.20
CA THR A 66 -20.56 -1.13 -0.29
C THR A 66 -19.87 -1.18 1.07
N GLY A 67 -18.54 -1.02 1.07
CA GLY A 67 -17.74 -0.90 2.31
C GLY A 67 -17.40 -2.24 2.96
N LYS A 68 -17.58 -3.36 2.26
CA LYS A 68 -17.16 -4.69 2.70
C LYS A 68 -16.10 -5.26 1.77
N ALA A 69 -15.20 -6.06 2.34
CA ALA A 69 -14.15 -6.75 1.62
C ALA A 69 -13.94 -8.16 2.15
N VAL A 70 -13.36 -9.01 1.31
CA VAL A 70 -12.89 -10.34 1.71
C VAL A 70 -11.41 -10.23 2.09
N GLN A 71 -11.10 -10.74 3.29
CA GLN A 71 -9.74 -10.87 3.80
C GLN A 71 -9.60 -12.20 4.55
N ASN A 72 -8.61 -13.02 4.15
CA ASN A 72 -8.32 -14.35 4.71
C ASN A 72 -9.55 -15.26 4.83
N GLY A 73 -10.47 -15.19 3.86
CA GLY A 73 -11.70 -16.00 3.87
C GLY A 73 -12.79 -15.48 4.82
N GLY A 74 -12.67 -14.26 5.33
CA GLY A 74 -13.70 -13.59 6.11
C GLY A 74 -14.16 -12.28 5.47
N ILE A 75 -15.36 -11.82 5.83
CA ILE A 75 -15.85 -10.49 5.47
C ILE A 75 -15.42 -9.49 6.54
N VAL A 76 -14.76 -8.42 6.11
CA VAL A 76 -14.29 -7.30 6.94
C VAL A 76 -14.81 -5.98 6.40
N ASP A 77 -14.70 -4.91 7.19
CA ASP A 77 -14.87 -3.55 6.67
C ASP A 77 -13.77 -3.23 5.66
N TYR A 78 -14.16 -2.72 4.50
CA TYR A 78 -13.20 -2.40 3.46
C TYR A 78 -12.45 -1.11 3.78
N THR A 79 -11.15 -1.25 4.01
CA THR A 79 -10.18 -0.16 3.98
C THR A 79 -9.33 -0.34 2.72
N PRO A 80 -9.38 0.60 1.75
CA PRO A 80 -8.51 0.53 0.58
C PRO A 80 -7.04 0.44 1.01
N PRO A 81 -6.23 -0.44 0.38
CA PRO A 81 -4.81 -0.46 0.65
C PRO A 81 -4.20 0.90 0.28
N PRO A 82 -3.13 1.33 0.97
CA PRO A 82 -2.43 2.54 0.60
C PRO A 82 -1.92 2.43 -0.85
N ALA A 83 -1.92 3.54 -1.57
CA ALA A 83 -1.40 3.59 -2.94
C ALA A 83 0.06 3.11 -2.99
N PRO A 84 0.55 2.57 -4.13
CA PRO A 84 1.95 2.19 -4.27
C PRO A 84 2.90 3.33 -3.91
N LEU A 85 4.06 2.99 -3.34
CA LEU A 85 5.04 3.99 -2.87
C LEU A 85 5.49 4.95 -3.99
N SER A 86 5.60 4.46 -5.23
CA SER A 86 5.90 5.27 -6.41
C SER A 86 4.84 6.34 -6.68
N THR A 87 3.55 5.97 -6.61
CA THR A 87 2.43 6.90 -6.73
C THR A 87 2.44 7.93 -5.61
N GLN A 88 2.70 7.51 -4.38
CA GLN A 88 2.83 8.42 -3.25
C GLN A 88 3.99 9.42 -3.46
N ALA A 89 5.15 8.93 -3.94
CA ALA A 89 6.32 9.75 -4.21
C ALA A 89 6.09 10.73 -5.37
N TYR A 90 5.33 10.34 -6.39
CA TYR A 90 4.93 11.22 -7.49
C TYR A 90 4.11 12.43 -6.99
N TYR A 91 3.12 12.20 -6.13
CA TYR A 91 2.33 13.29 -5.55
C TYR A 91 3.18 14.15 -4.59
N ALA A 92 4.00 13.52 -3.74
CA ALA A 92 4.90 14.23 -2.85
C ALA A 92 5.91 15.10 -3.61
N LEU A 93 6.45 14.61 -4.74
CA LEU A 93 7.38 15.35 -5.59
C LEU A 93 6.75 16.62 -6.17
N GLN A 94 5.52 16.54 -6.66
CA GLN A 94 4.82 17.72 -7.20
C GLN A 94 4.60 18.79 -6.12
N GLN A 95 4.19 18.37 -4.91
CA GLN A 95 4.03 19.29 -3.79
C GLN A 95 5.37 19.90 -3.38
N ALA A 96 6.39 19.06 -3.20
CA ALA A 96 7.74 19.48 -2.80
C ALA A 96 8.40 20.43 -3.82
N ALA A 97 8.23 20.17 -5.13
CA ALA A 97 8.75 21.03 -6.18
C ALA A 97 8.05 22.41 -6.19
N THR A 98 6.74 22.43 -5.97
CA THR A 98 5.96 23.67 -5.85
C THR A 98 6.43 24.49 -4.64
N THR A 99 6.62 23.85 -3.48
CA THR A 99 7.16 24.51 -2.29
C THR A 99 8.58 25.03 -2.52
N SER A 100 9.48 24.21 -3.08
CA SER A 100 10.86 24.62 -3.34
C SER A 100 10.95 25.79 -4.32
N TRP A 101 10.10 25.81 -5.36
CA TRP A 101 9.99 26.95 -6.26
C TRP A 101 9.52 28.21 -5.52
N ALA A 102 8.53 28.08 -4.64
CA ALA A 102 7.99 29.21 -3.89
C ALA A 102 8.96 29.75 -2.84
N GLU A 103 9.77 28.91 -2.22
CA GLU A 103 10.71 29.32 -1.17
C GLU A 103 12.03 29.86 -1.71
N TYR A 104 12.52 29.33 -2.84
CA TYR A 104 13.85 29.67 -3.36
C TYR A 104 13.80 30.13 -4.83
N GLY A 105 13.10 29.35 -5.67
CA GLY A 105 13.10 29.56 -7.12
C GLY A 105 12.59 30.94 -7.54
N MET A 106 11.53 31.44 -6.92
CA MET A 106 10.97 32.76 -7.24
C MET A 106 11.88 33.93 -6.86
N PHE A 107 12.80 33.72 -5.92
CA PHE A 107 13.78 34.72 -5.47
C PHE A 107 15.12 34.60 -6.20
N GLY A 108 15.26 33.62 -7.12
CA GLY A 108 16.53 33.32 -7.77
C GLY A 108 17.55 32.67 -6.83
N GLU A 109 17.11 32.17 -5.68
CA GLU A 109 17.98 31.51 -4.71
C GLU A 109 18.11 30.02 -5.04
N THR A 110 19.27 29.45 -4.68
CA THR A 110 19.51 28.02 -4.82
C THR A 110 18.93 27.28 -3.61
N PRO A 111 18.03 26.29 -3.79
CA PRO A 111 17.54 25.49 -2.67
C PRO A 111 18.69 24.81 -1.92
N PRO A 112 18.63 24.74 -0.57
CA PRO A 112 19.61 24.02 0.25
C PRO A 112 19.82 22.57 -0.20
N ALA A 113 21.00 22.00 0.09
CA ALA A 113 21.34 20.63 -0.29
C ALA A 113 20.29 19.59 0.19
N ALA A 114 19.72 19.78 1.39
CA ALA A 114 18.67 18.92 1.92
C ALA A 114 17.42 18.86 1.01
N TRP A 115 17.03 19.99 0.41
CA TRP A 115 15.93 20.06 -0.56
C TRP A 115 16.26 19.32 -1.85
N GLN A 116 17.48 19.49 -2.37
CA GLN A 116 17.93 18.82 -3.59
C GLN A 116 17.97 17.30 -3.40
N THR A 117 18.49 16.83 -2.26
CA THR A 117 18.49 15.42 -1.86
C THR A 117 17.07 14.87 -1.74
N TYR A 118 16.18 15.59 -1.07
CA TYR A 118 14.78 15.20 -0.89
C TYR A 118 14.04 15.06 -2.24
N LEU A 119 14.14 16.05 -3.12
CA LEU A 119 13.52 16.02 -4.44
C LEU A 119 14.08 14.90 -5.32
N SER A 120 15.39 14.63 -5.23
CA SER A 120 16.04 13.54 -5.95
C SER A 120 15.60 12.16 -5.47
N ALA A 121 15.49 11.97 -4.14
CA ALA A 121 14.98 10.75 -3.54
C ALA A 121 13.52 10.47 -3.95
N LEU A 122 12.66 11.49 -3.90
CA LEU A 122 11.28 11.36 -4.36
C LEU A 122 11.20 11.01 -5.85
N ARG A 123 12.05 11.63 -6.69
CA ARG A 123 12.13 11.29 -8.11
C ARG A 123 12.53 9.82 -8.31
N ALA A 124 13.54 9.34 -7.59
CA ALA A 124 14.03 7.97 -7.69
C ALA A 124 12.98 6.93 -7.29
N ILE A 125 12.19 7.20 -6.25
CA ILE A 125 11.09 6.33 -5.85
C ILE A 125 9.94 6.41 -6.85
N SER A 126 9.60 7.62 -7.32
CA SER A 126 8.49 7.84 -8.26
C SER A 126 8.68 7.15 -9.61
N ASN A 127 9.92 7.10 -10.11
CA ASN A 127 10.26 6.47 -11.39
C ASN A 127 10.68 4.99 -11.25
N GLY A 128 10.66 4.44 -10.04
CA GLY A 128 11.01 3.05 -9.76
C GLY A 128 12.50 2.72 -9.83
N THR A 129 13.39 3.72 -9.86
CA THR A 129 14.85 3.48 -9.79
C THR A 129 15.32 3.15 -8.37
N ASP A 130 14.59 3.62 -7.35
CA ASP A 130 14.75 3.17 -5.97
C ASP A 130 13.73 2.07 -5.65
N THR A 131 14.22 0.83 -5.58
CA THR A 131 13.43 -0.37 -5.24
C THR A 131 13.64 -0.84 -3.81
N LEU A 132 14.50 -0.17 -3.03
CA LEU A 132 14.84 -0.59 -1.66
C LEU A 132 14.08 0.24 -0.62
N SER A 133 13.67 1.46 -0.96
CA SER A 133 12.85 2.29 -0.10
C SER A 133 11.50 1.65 0.21
N THR A 134 11.16 1.61 1.49
CA THR A 134 9.87 1.10 2.01
C THR A 134 8.95 2.20 2.53
N ARG A 135 9.41 3.46 2.50
CA ARG A 135 8.68 4.64 2.98
C ARG A 135 9.12 5.88 2.22
N LEU A 136 8.31 6.93 2.25
CA LEU A 136 8.68 8.22 1.67
C LEU A 136 9.85 8.84 2.46
N PRO A 137 10.78 9.53 1.77
CA PRO A 137 11.78 10.34 2.42
C PRO A 137 11.13 11.54 3.12
N THR A 138 11.81 12.09 4.11
CA THR A 138 11.41 13.31 4.83
C THR A 138 12.50 14.36 4.69
N LEU A 139 12.12 15.64 4.62
CA LEU A 139 13.08 16.75 4.50
C LEU A 139 14.00 16.76 5.73
N GLY A 140 15.31 16.70 5.51
CA GLY A 140 16.31 16.60 6.58
C GLY A 140 16.65 15.18 7.03
N THR A 141 16.00 14.15 6.49
CA THR A 141 16.49 12.79 6.61
C THR A 141 17.54 12.58 5.53
N GLU A 142 18.81 12.66 5.93
CA GLU A 142 19.86 12.01 5.17
C GLU A 142 19.43 10.56 4.96
N GLN A 143 19.13 10.19 3.72
CA GLN A 143 18.81 8.81 3.39
C GLN A 143 19.93 7.97 3.96
N SER A 144 19.59 6.98 4.80
CA SER A 144 20.54 6.07 5.41
C SER A 144 21.23 5.28 4.32
N VAL A 145 22.29 5.87 3.75
CA VAL A 145 23.25 5.17 2.93
C VAL A 145 23.87 4.11 3.84
N ALA A 146 23.71 2.86 3.44
CA ALA A 146 24.56 1.80 3.94
C ALA A 146 26.00 2.11 3.52
N THR A 147 26.67 2.95 4.29
CA THR A 147 28.13 3.09 4.25
C THR A 147 28.66 2.35 5.46
N ALA A 148 28.81 1.04 5.29
CA ALA A 148 29.77 0.30 6.10
C ALA A 148 31.15 0.92 5.80
N GLY A 149 31.76 1.49 6.85
CA GLY A 149 33.20 1.77 6.90
C GLY A 149 33.65 3.13 6.38
N SER A 150 33.74 4.11 7.28
CA SER A 150 35.03 4.77 7.58
C SER A 150 34.84 5.71 8.77
N ALA A 151 34.78 5.11 9.97
CA ALA A 151 35.04 5.86 11.18
C ALA A 151 36.54 6.14 11.30
N ALA A 152 36.85 7.32 11.84
CA ALA A 152 38.14 7.76 12.38
C ALA A 152 39.21 8.24 11.39
N SER A 153 39.40 9.56 11.34
CA SER A 153 40.71 10.18 11.64
C SER A 153 40.55 11.69 11.87
N THR A 154 39.86 12.07 12.95
CA THR A 154 40.09 13.36 13.60
C THR A 154 40.30 13.07 15.07
N SER A 155 41.40 13.57 15.63
CA SER A 155 41.80 13.56 17.05
C SER A 155 42.89 12.53 17.42
N MET A 156 44.14 12.84 17.09
CA MET A 156 45.31 12.57 17.96
C MET A 156 46.48 13.47 17.55
N GLN A 157 46.31 14.78 17.74
CA GLN A 157 47.43 15.72 17.93
C GLN A 157 47.43 16.10 19.41
N ASN A 158 48.30 15.45 20.18
CA ASN A 158 49.00 15.97 21.36
C ASN A 158 49.48 14.81 22.24
N ALA A 159 50.74 14.38 22.03
CA ALA A 159 51.69 13.97 23.08
C ALA A 159 52.88 13.25 22.44
N ALA A 160 53.97 13.98 22.19
CA ALA A 160 55.36 13.53 22.35
C ALA A 160 56.31 14.46 21.59
N GLU A 161 56.78 15.52 22.24
CA GLU A 161 58.12 16.08 21.97
C GLU A 161 58.47 17.12 23.03
N GLN A 162 58.87 16.66 24.21
CA GLN A 162 59.86 17.35 25.04
C GLN A 162 60.72 16.31 25.75
N GLY A 163 61.96 16.17 25.28
CA GLY A 163 62.99 15.35 25.91
C GLY A 163 64.21 15.20 25.01
N GLY A 164 65.17 16.13 25.13
CA GLY A 164 66.57 15.83 24.80
C GLY A 164 67.36 16.92 24.07
N ALA A 165 67.94 17.85 24.83
CA ALA A 165 69.38 18.13 24.84
C ALA A 165 69.72 18.94 26.10
#